data_AF-A0A3D2UTS0-F1
#
_entry.id   AF-A0A3D2UTS0-F1
#
_cell.length_a   1.000
_cell.length_b   1.000
_cell.length_c   1.000
_cell.angle_alpha   90.00
_cell.angle_beta   90.00
_cell.angle_gamma   90.00
#
_symmetry.space_group_name_H-M   'P 1'
#
loop_
_entity.id
_entity.type
_entity.pdbx_description
1 polymer ?
#
loop_
_entity_poly.entity_id
_entity_poly.type
_entity_poly.pdbx_seq_one_letter_code
_entity_poly.pdbx_strand_id
1 'polypeptide(L)' 'ESGCGKSVTALSIMRLIPTPPGRFESGRIFFNGQDLLQASEAEMQNVRGNEISMIFQE' A
#
# COMPACT_ATOMS: atom_id res chain seq x y z
N GLU A 1 -22.28 2.84 1.27
CA GLU A 1 -22.02 2.63 -0.18
C GLU A 1 -20.83 1.71 -0.37
N SER A 2 -21.07 0.59 -1.04
CA SER A 2 -20.00 -0.24 -1.58
C SER A 2 -19.34 0.51 -2.75
N GLY A 3 -18.01 0.54 -2.83
CA GLY A 3 -17.29 1.07 -4.00
C GLY A 3 -16.69 2.48 -3.90
N CYS A 4 -16.77 3.19 -2.77
CA CYS A 4 -16.16 4.53 -2.64
C CYS A 4 -14.62 4.53 -2.50
N GLY A 5 -13.96 3.38 -2.68
CA GLY A 5 -12.49 3.29 -2.72
C GLY A 5 -11.76 3.01 -1.41
N LYS A 6 -12.42 2.93 -0.24
CA LYS A 6 -11.75 2.72 1.07
C LYS A 6 -10.74 1.56 1.09
N SER A 7 -11.19 0.36 0.73
CA SER A 7 -10.33 -0.83 0.74
C SER A 7 -9.22 -0.72 -0.31
N VAL A 8 -9.52 -0.17 -1.48
CA VAL A 8 -8.54 0.09 -2.54
C VAL A 8 -7.45 1.02 -2.03
N THR A 9 -7.81 2.15 -1.40
CA THR A 9 -6.85 3.09 -0.82
C THR A 9 -5.98 2.45 0.26
N ALA A 10 -6.57 1.71 1.20
CA ALA A 10 -5.83 1.04 2.26
C ALA A 10 -4.82 0.02 1.69
N LEU A 11 -5.26 -0.83 0.76
CA LEU A 11 -4.40 -1.81 0.09
C LEU A 11 -3.33 -1.14 -0.76
N SER A 12 -3.63 -0.01 -1.40
CA SER A 12 -2.66 0.78 -2.18
C SER A 12 -1.53 1.34 -1.31
N ILE A 13 -1.82 1.83 -0.10
CA ILE A 13 -0.79 2.29 0.87
C ILE A 13 0.17 1.15 1.19
N MET A 14 -0.36 -0.04 1.45
CA MET A 14 0.45 -1.22 1.75
C MET A 14 1.04 -1.88 0.51
N ARG A 15 0.81 -1.34 -0.70
CA ARG A 15 1.17 -1.94 -2.01
C ARG A 15 0.71 -3.40 -2.15
N LEU A 16 -0.47 -3.72 -1.61
CA LEU A 16 -1.11 -5.04 -1.66
C LEU A 16 -2.21 -5.14 -2.72
N ILE A 17 -2.45 -4.06 -3.47
CA ILE A 17 -3.41 -4.10 -4.59
C ILE A 17 -2.92 -5.09 -5.67
N PRO A 18 -3.75 -6.04 -6.12
CA PRO A 18 -3.37 -6.96 -7.19
C PRO A 18 -2.92 -6.22 -8.46
N THR A 19 -1.72 -6.54 -8.91
CA THR A 19 -1.06 -5.90 -10.05
C THR A 19 -0.52 -7.00 -10.95
N PRO A 20 -1.07 -7.21 -12.17
CA PRO A 20 -2.18 -6.49 -12.83
C PRO A 20 -3.61 -6.85 -12.33
N PRO A 21 -4.66 -6.04 -12.63
CA PRO A 21 -4.68 -4.82 -13.46
C PRO A 21 -4.40 -3.51 -12.71
N GLY A 22 -4.22 -3.57 -11.39
CA GLY A 22 -3.85 -2.38 -10.60
C GLY A 22 -2.53 -1.80 -11.06
N ARG A 23 -2.39 -0.47 -11.02
CA ARG A 23 -1.14 0.23 -11.26
C ARG A 23 -1.15 1.58 -10.57
N PHE A 24 0.03 2.04 -10.17
CA PHE A 24 0.24 3.36 -9.60
C PHE A 24 0.65 4.31 -10.73
N GLU A 25 -0.31 5.02 -11.32
CA GLU A 25 -0.05 5.91 -12.47
C GLU A 25 0.81 7.12 -12.09
N SER A 26 0.59 7.67 -10.90
CA SER A 26 1.31 8.84 -10.39
C SER A 26 1.10 8.99 -8.88
N GLY A 27 1.82 9.93 -8.28
CA GLY A 27 1.73 10.23 -6.85
C GLY A 27 2.85 9.60 -6.04
N ARG A 28 2.78 9.80 -4.72
CA ARG A 28 3.76 9.33 -3.73
C ARG A 28 3.05 8.95 -2.45
N ILE A 29 3.58 7.98 -1.72
CA ILE A 29 3.04 7.57 -0.42
C ILE A 29 4.17 7.68 0.59
N PHE A 30 4.15 8.73 1.41
CA PHE A 30 5.20 8.96 2.39
C PHE A 30 4.90 8.28 3.72
N PHE A 31 5.87 7.54 4.24
CA PHE A 31 5.90 7.03 5.60
C PHE A 31 7.31 7.23 6.16
N ASN A 32 7.43 7.87 7.32
CA ASN A 32 8.72 8.22 7.94
C ASN A 32 9.73 8.90 6.99
N GLY A 33 9.22 9.74 6.07
CA GLY A 33 10.04 10.45 5.08
C GLY A 33 10.45 9.61 3.85
N GLN A 34 10.13 8.32 3.82
CA GLN A 34 10.37 7.43 2.68
C GLN A 34 9.13 7.34 1.78
N ASP A 35 9.33 7.41 0.46
CA ASP A 35 8.26 7.14 -0.52
C ASP A 35 8.12 5.63 -0.74
N LEU A 36 7.04 5.05 -0.20
CA LEU A 36 6.75 3.62 -0.28
C LEU A 36 6.56 3.13 -1.72
N LEU A 37 6.18 4.00 -2.67
CA LEU A 37 6.05 3.62 -4.07
C LEU A 37 7.40 3.43 -4.76
N GLN A 38 8.46 4.05 -4.22
CA GLN A 38 9.84 3.90 -4.72
C GLN A 38 10.66 2.88 -3.92
N ALA A 39 10.13 2.41 -2.78
CA ALA A 39 10.78 1.38 -1.98
C ALA A 39 10.93 0.06 -2.75
N SER A 40 12.06 -0.60 -2.57
CA SER A 40 12.29 -1.97 -3.00
C SER A 40 11.36 -2.95 -2.27
N GLU A 41 11.23 -4.16 -2.79
CA GLU A 41 10.41 -5.18 -2.12
C GLU A 41 10.98 -5.55 -0.73
N ALA A 42 12.30 -5.56 -0.58
CA ALA A 42 12.95 -5.81 0.71
C ALA A 42 12.63 -4.71 1.75
N GLU A 43 12.65 -3.44 1.33
CA GLU A 43 12.24 -2.33 2.19
C GLU A 43 10.75 -2.41 2.53
N MET A 44 9.90 -2.75 1.56
CA MET A 44 8.47 -2.95 1.80
C MET A 44 8.20 -4.12 2.76
N GLN A 45 8.98 -5.21 2.69
CA GLN A 45 8.90 -6.30 3.64
C GLN A 45 9.27 -5.87 5.06
N ASN A 46 10.25 -4.97 5.22
CA ASN A 46 10.58 -4.43 6.54
C ASN A 46 9.48 -3.52 7.07
N VAL A 47 8.86 -2.69 6.21
CA VAL A 47 7.75 -1.82 6.60
C VAL A 47 6.51 -2.65 6.99
N ARG A 48 6.16 -3.64 6.18
CA ARG A 48 4.99 -4.50 6.42
C ARG A 48 5.24 -5.44 7.59
N GLY A 49 4.39 -5.36 8.61
CA GLY A 49 4.44 -6.25 9.77
C GLY A 49 5.37 -5.79 10.89
N ASN A 50 6.46 -5.06 10.60
CA ASN A 50 7.30 -4.48 11.67
C ASN A 50 6.91 -3.04 12.00
N GLU A 51 6.68 -2.18 11.00
CA GLU A 51 6.35 -0.77 11.22
C GLU A 51 4.86 -0.47 10.99
N ILE A 52 4.24 -1.12 10.00
CA ILE A 52 2.82 -0.98 9.67
C ILE A 52 2.18 -2.36 9.56
N SER A 53 1.13 -2.57 10.34
CA SER A 53 0.31 -3.79 10.32
C SER A 53 -1.11 -3.47 9.87
N MET A 54 -1.70 -4.38 9.10
CA MET A 54 -3.07 -4.28 8.62
C MET A 54 -3.89 -5.44 9.17
N ILE A 55 -5.07 -5.13 9.72
CA ILE A 55 -6.08 -6.12 10.08
C ILE A 55 -7.12 -6.13 8.97
N PHE A 56 -7.29 -7.28 8.33
CA PHE A 56 -8.27 -7.45 7.25
C PHE A 56 -9.67 -7.61 7.84
N GLN A 57 -10.65 -6.94 7.24
CA GLN A 57 -12.06 -7.27 7.42
C GLN A 57 -12.43 -8.41 6.46
N GLU A 58 -13.31 -9.31 6.91
CA GLU A 58 -13.95 -10.34 6.09
C GLU A 58 -14.79 -9.74 4.95
#